data_AF-A0A5Q2TQ73-F1
#
_entry.id   AF-A0A5Q2TQ73-F1
#
_cell.length_a   1.000
_cell.length_b   1.000
_cell.length_c   1.000
_cell.angle_alpha   90.00
_cell.angle_beta   90.00
_cell.angle_gamma   90.00
#
_symmetry.space_group_name_H-M   'P 1'
#
loop_
_entity.id
_entity.type
_entity.pdbx_description
1 polymer ?
#
loop_
_entity_poly.entity_id
_entity_poly.type
_entity_poly.pdbx_seq_one_letter_code
_entity_poly.pdbx_strand_id
1 'polypeptide(L)'
;MFFLFLFLFLLILEAGLAILIYNETGEISTFQIVIAIFVVYACTFGIHDFKKLDRWMRTKIGKWRGVDLLTEKDKSIIKKQKDPKYIAKINRYSAIIHLFVFVVVQIGFWLYGLGDIMHFREYLTDLSWIGTEAIEETPYPNETLYRISMLWGLIFIIDFIWSISYTIFPAKGEKVD
;
A
#
# COMPACT_ATOMS: atom_id res chain seq x y z
N MET A 1 -7.36 0.30 -21.81
CA MET A 1 -7.98 -1.03 -21.53
C MET A 1 -6.98 -2.18 -21.67
N PHE A 2 -6.21 -2.29 -22.77
CA PHE A 2 -5.23 -3.37 -22.97
C PHE A 2 -4.25 -3.58 -21.79
N PHE A 3 -3.67 -2.51 -21.25
CA PHE A 3 -2.78 -2.58 -20.09
C PHE A 3 -3.43 -3.23 -18.85
N LEU A 4 -4.68 -2.88 -18.55
CA LEU A 4 -5.39 -3.39 -17.37
C LEU A 4 -5.72 -4.87 -17.54
N PHE A 5 -6.14 -5.27 -18.74
CA PHE A 5 -6.35 -6.69 -19.05
C PHE A 5 -5.06 -7.50 -18.96
N LEU A 6 -3.95 -6.98 -19.50
CA LEU A 6 -2.66 -7.65 -19.44
C LEU A 6 -2.15 -7.78 -17.99
N PHE A 7 -2.25 -6.70 -17.19
CA PHE A 7 -1.88 -6.73 -15.78
C PHE A 7 -2.70 -7.75 -15.00
N LEU A 8 -4.04 -7.74 -15.18
CA LEU A 8 -4.92 -8.69 -14.50
C LEU A 8 -4.65 -10.14 -14.93
N PHE A 9 -4.37 -10.36 -16.22
CA PHE A 9 -3.99 -11.67 -16.74
C PHE A 9 -2.69 -12.19 -16.11
N LEU A 10 -1.65 -11.36 -16.05
CA LEU A 10 -0.37 -11.72 -15.43
C LEU A 10 -0.55 -12.00 -13.93
N LEU A 11 -1.36 -11.22 -13.22
CA LEU A 11 -1.66 -11.43 -11.80
C LEU A 11 -2.36 -12.78 -11.55
N ILE A 12 -3.31 -13.16 -12.42
CA ILE A 12 -3.97 -14.48 -12.34
C ILE A 12 -2.95 -15.60 -12.55
N LEU A 13 -2.00 -15.43 -13.47
CA LEU A 13 -0.95 -16.41 -13.73
C LEU A 13 -0.02 -16.56 -12.52
N GLU A 14 0.40 -15.45 -11.91
CA GLU A 14 1.19 -15.45 -10.68
C GLU A 14 0.45 -16.13 -9.51
N ALA A 15 -0.85 -15.87 -9.34
CA ALA A 15 -1.68 -16.55 -8.36
C ALA A 15 -1.77 -18.06 -8.62
N GLY A 16 -1.89 -18.47 -9.89
CA GLY A 16 -1.85 -19.88 -10.29
C GLY A 16 -0.51 -20.55 -9.96
N LEU A 17 0.61 -19.88 -10.23
CA LEU A 17 1.95 -20.34 -9.85
C LEU A 17 2.11 -20.47 -8.34
N ALA A 18 1.60 -19.50 -7.57
CA ALA A 18 1.61 -19.52 -6.12
C ALA A 18 0.86 -20.77 -5.58
N ILE A 19 -0.30 -21.09 -6.14
CA ILE A 19 -1.06 -22.31 -5.78
C ILE A 19 -0.31 -23.59 -6.17
N LEU A 20 0.29 -23.63 -7.36
CA LEU A 20 1.06 -24.79 -7.82
C LEU A 20 2.22 -25.10 -6.86
N ILE A 21 2.97 -24.07 -6.47
CA ILE A 21 4.06 -24.22 -5.50
C ILE A 21 3.54 -24.77 -4.18
N TYR A 22 2.37 -24.31 -3.70
CA TYR A 22 1.79 -24.78 -2.44
C TYR A 22 1.43 -26.27 -2.52
N ASN A 23 0.88 -26.70 -3.65
CA ASN A 23 0.51 -28.10 -3.83
C ASN A 23 1.74 -29.03 -3.87
N GLU A 24 2.87 -28.55 -4.40
CA GLU A 24 4.12 -29.33 -4.46
C GLU A 24 4.89 -29.33 -3.13
N THR A 25 4.92 -28.21 -2.41
CA THR A 25 5.72 -28.09 -1.17
C THR A 25 4.94 -28.33 0.11
N GLY A 26 3.61 -28.12 0.10
CA GLY A 26 2.77 -28.11 1.29
C GLY A 26 3.00 -26.91 2.23
N GLU A 27 3.95 -26.03 1.90
CA GLU A 27 4.37 -24.92 2.74
C GLU A 27 3.96 -23.56 2.15
N ILE A 28 3.55 -22.64 3.03
CA ILE A 28 3.29 -21.25 2.65
C ILE A 28 4.63 -20.52 2.49
N SER A 29 5.05 -20.30 1.26
CA SER A 29 6.27 -19.55 0.94
C SER A 29 6.04 -18.04 1.01
N THR A 30 7.13 -17.28 1.26
CA THR A 30 7.12 -15.81 1.18
C THR A 30 6.58 -15.32 -0.16
N PHE A 31 6.84 -16.04 -1.26
CA PHE A 31 6.31 -15.72 -2.58
C PHE A 31 4.78 -15.72 -2.59
N GLN A 32 4.14 -16.76 -2.04
CA GLN A 32 2.67 -16.84 -1.96
C GLN A 32 2.07 -15.74 -1.09
N ILE A 33 2.72 -15.40 0.02
CA ILE A 33 2.26 -14.30 0.89
C ILE A 33 2.31 -12.97 0.14
N VAL A 34 3.41 -12.69 -0.57
CA VAL A 34 3.55 -11.47 -1.38
C VAL A 34 2.47 -11.43 -2.47
N ILE A 35 2.27 -12.50 -3.23
CA ILE A 35 1.24 -12.57 -4.27
C ILE A 35 -0.16 -12.39 -3.67
N ALA A 36 -0.46 -13.01 -2.53
CA ALA A 36 -1.74 -12.85 -1.86
C ALA A 36 -2.00 -11.38 -1.48
N ILE A 37 -1.00 -10.67 -0.96
CA ILE A 37 -1.09 -9.23 -0.66
C ILE A 37 -1.38 -8.43 -1.94
N PHE A 38 -0.66 -8.71 -3.04
CA PHE A 38 -0.88 -8.03 -4.33
C PHE A 38 -2.29 -8.30 -4.89
N VAL A 39 -2.81 -9.52 -4.78
CA VAL A 39 -4.17 -9.88 -5.19
C VAL A 39 -5.21 -9.15 -4.34
N VAL A 40 -5.06 -9.17 -3.01
CA VAL A 40 -5.95 -8.44 -2.10
C VAL A 40 -5.95 -6.94 -2.43
N TYR A 41 -4.77 -6.36 -2.66
CA TYR A 41 -4.65 -4.96 -3.08
C TYR A 41 -5.37 -4.67 -4.40
N ALA A 42 -5.15 -5.52 -5.41
CA ALA A 42 -5.78 -5.36 -6.72
C ALA A 42 -7.32 -5.41 -6.63
N CYS A 43 -7.85 -6.31 -5.79
CA CYS A 43 -9.28 -6.46 -5.55
C CYS A 43 -9.90 -5.32 -4.74
N THR A 44 -9.14 -4.69 -3.83
CA THR A 44 -9.66 -3.66 -2.91
C THR A 44 -9.39 -2.24 -3.42
N PHE A 45 -8.12 -1.87 -3.61
CA PHE A 45 -7.68 -0.52 -3.95
C PHE A 45 -7.37 -0.35 -5.44
N GLY A 46 -7.07 -1.44 -6.15
CA GLY A 46 -6.67 -1.42 -7.56
C GLY A 46 -7.63 -0.66 -8.47
N ILE A 47 -8.95 -0.80 -8.28
CA ILE A 47 -9.97 -0.15 -9.14
C ILE A 47 -9.85 1.39 -9.11
N HIS A 48 -9.57 1.98 -7.95
CA HIS A 48 -9.44 3.44 -7.84
C HIS A 48 -8.16 3.93 -8.53
N ASP A 49 -7.06 3.21 -8.33
CA ASP A 49 -5.76 3.53 -8.92
C ASP A 49 -5.78 3.38 -10.43
N PHE A 50 -6.43 2.33 -10.96
CA PHE A 50 -6.60 2.16 -12.40
C PHE A 50 -7.39 3.31 -13.02
N LYS A 51 -8.41 3.85 -12.34
CA LYS A 51 -9.13 5.06 -12.82
C LYS A 51 -8.22 6.29 -12.82
N LYS A 52 -7.33 6.42 -11.83
CA LYS A 52 -6.35 7.52 -11.77
C LYS A 52 -5.32 7.39 -12.91
N LEU A 53 -4.82 6.18 -13.16
CA LEU A 53 -3.89 5.88 -14.25
C LEU A 53 -4.55 6.11 -15.62
N ASP A 54 -5.80 5.69 -15.81
CA ASP A 54 -6.54 5.91 -17.07
C ASP A 54 -6.67 7.41 -17.39
N ARG A 55 -7.00 8.24 -16.40
CA ARG A 55 -7.04 9.70 -16.56
C ARG A 55 -5.67 10.29 -16.89
N TRP A 56 -4.61 9.81 -16.23
CA TRP A 56 -3.25 10.26 -16.51
C TRP A 56 -2.82 9.92 -17.95
N MET A 57 -3.10 8.69 -18.40
CA MET A 57 -2.84 8.25 -19.78
C MET A 57 -3.64 9.06 -20.79
N ARG A 58 -4.94 9.27 -20.59
CA ARG A 58 -5.79 10.12 -21.45
C ARG A 58 -5.25 11.54 -21.56
N THR A 59 -4.78 12.09 -20.44
CA THR A 59 -4.15 13.42 -20.42
C THR A 59 -2.86 13.44 -21.25
N LYS A 60 -1.99 12.43 -21.10
CA LYS A 60 -0.70 12.37 -21.79
C LYS A 60 -0.88 12.13 -23.30
N ILE A 61 -1.72 11.17 -23.67
CA ILE A 61 -2.02 10.83 -25.07
C ILE A 61 -2.78 11.96 -25.76
N GLY A 62 -3.75 12.58 -25.07
CA GLY A 62 -4.50 13.72 -25.59
C GLY A 62 -3.60 14.91 -25.90
N LYS A 63 -2.69 15.26 -24.98
CA LYS A 63 -1.66 16.29 -25.21
C LYS A 63 -0.75 15.94 -26.40
N TRP A 64 -0.33 14.68 -26.51
CA TRP A 64 0.52 14.24 -27.62
C TRP A 64 -0.18 14.32 -28.98
N ARG A 65 -1.49 14.04 -29.02
CA ARG A 65 -2.30 14.04 -30.25
C ARG A 65 -3.04 15.35 -30.51
N GLY A 66 -2.91 16.36 -29.64
CA GLY A 66 -3.63 17.63 -29.74
C GLY A 66 -5.16 17.53 -29.60
N VAL A 67 -5.68 16.44 -29.02
CA VAL A 67 -7.12 16.20 -28.84
C VAL A 67 -7.49 16.05 -27.37
N ASP A 68 -8.66 16.52 -26.99
CA ASP A 68 -9.17 16.35 -25.63
C ASP A 68 -9.85 14.98 -25.46
N LEU A 69 -9.21 14.09 -24.70
CA LEU A 69 -9.70 12.74 -24.41
C LEU A 69 -10.36 12.63 -23.02
N LEU A 70 -10.42 13.74 -22.27
CA LEU A 70 -10.95 13.79 -20.91
C LEU A 70 -12.45 14.11 -20.94
N THR A 71 -13.23 13.41 -20.13
CA THR A 71 -14.64 13.76 -19.93
C THR A 71 -14.76 14.99 -19.01
N GLU A 72 -15.90 15.68 -19.04
CA GLU A 72 -16.17 16.79 -18.11
C GLU A 72 -16.08 16.36 -16.63
N LYS A 73 -16.46 15.11 -16.35
CA LYS A 73 -16.28 14.52 -15.02
C LYS A 73 -14.80 14.41 -14.65
N ASP A 74 -13.94 13.96 -15.56
CA ASP A 74 -12.50 13.87 -15.31
C ASP A 74 -11.87 15.24 -15.08
N LYS A 75 -12.26 16.25 -15.87
CA LYS A 75 -11.81 17.64 -15.68
C LYS A 75 -12.20 18.18 -14.32
N SER A 76 -13.43 17.92 -13.87
CA SER A 76 -13.90 18.34 -12.54
C SER A 76 -13.07 17.72 -11.39
N ILE A 77 -12.69 16.45 -11.53
CA ILE A 77 -11.87 15.73 -10.55
C ILE A 77 -10.45 16.28 -10.55
N ILE A 78 -9.85 16.48 -11.72
CA ILE A 78 -8.51 17.07 -11.85
C ILE A 78 -8.49 18.48 -11.27
N LYS A 79 -9.53 19.30 -11.50
CA LYS A 79 -9.64 20.65 -10.93
C LYS A 79 -9.68 20.61 -9.39
N LYS A 80 -10.42 19.69 -8.78
CA LYS A 80 -10.42 19.48 -7.33
C LYS A 80 -9.05 19.03 -6.81
N GLN A 81 -8.38 18.16 -7.56
CA GLN A 81 -7.02 17.67 -7.24
C GLN A 81 -5.92 18.72 -7.44
N LYS A 82 -6.22 19.93 -7.94
CA LYS A 82 -5.30 21.06 -7.94
C LYS A 82 -5.38 21.91 -6.67
N ASP A 83 -6.44 21.77 -5.87
CA ASP A 83 -6.57 22.49 -4.61
C ASP A 83 -5.66 21.85 -3.54
N PRO A 84 -4.65 22.58 -3.02
CA PRO A 84 -3.75 22.06 -1.99
C PRO A 84 -4.49 21.60 -0.72
N LYS A 85 -5.59 22.26 -0.34
CA LYS A 85 -6.38 21.89 0.83
C LYS A 85 -7.11 20.55 0.62
N TYR A 86 -7.61 20.33 -0.59
CA TYR A 86 -8.27 19.09 -0.98
C TYR A 86 -7.28 17.91 -0.99
N ILE A 87 -6.08 18.11 -1.55
CA ILE A 87 -5.02 17.10 -1.56
C ILE A 87 -4.58 16.76 -0.13
N ALA A 88 -4.33 17.76 0.71
CA ALA A 88 -3.95 17.55 2.10
C ALA A 88 -5.03 16.82 2.91
N LYS A 89 -6.32 17.08 2.63
CA LYS A 89 -7.42 16.34 3.26
C LYS A 89 -7.40 14.86 2.87
N ILE A 90 -7.31 14.55 1.57
CA ILE A 90 -7.30 13.16 1.09
C ILE A 90 -6.09 12.40 1.64
N ASN A 91 -4.90 12.98 1.56
CA ASN A 91 -3.68 12.31 2.01
C ASN A 91 -3.69 12.06 3.53
N ARG A 92 -4.31 12.93 4.34
CA ARG A 92 -4.54 12.66 5.77
C ARG A 92 -5.44 11.46 6.00
N TYR A 93 -6.58 11.39 5.32
CA TYR A 93 -7.48 10.24 5.46
C TYR A 93 -6.79 8.95 5.00
N SER A 94 -6.05 9.00 3.89
CA SER A 94 -5.27 7.86 3.40
C SER A 94 -4.22 7.42 4.43
N ALA A 95 -3.45 8.36 5.00
CA ALA A 95 -2.45 8.08 6.03
C ALA A 95 -3.07 7.47 7.29
N ILE A 96 -4.23 7.97 7.73
CA ILE A 96 -4.96 7.43 8.89
C ILE A 96 -5.44 6.00 8.60
N ILE A 97 -5.99 5.74 7.41
CA ILE A 97 -6.43 4.40 7.03
C ILE A 97 -5.24 3.44 6.94
N HIS A 98 -4.13 3.83 6.30
CA HIS A 98 -2.93 3.00 6.24
C HIS A 98 -2.35 2.75 7.63
N LEU A 99 -2.29 3.76 8.50
CA LEU A 99 -1.85 3.60 9.88
C LEU A 99 -2.75 2.62 10.64
N PHE A 100 -4.08 2.76 10.50
CA PHE A 100 -5.03 1.87 11.15
C PHE A 100 -4.86 0.43 10.69
N VAL A 101 -4.80 0.18 9.38
CA VAL A 101 -4.58 -1.17 8.82
C VAL A 101 -3.24 -1.73 9.29
N PHE A 102 -2.17 -0.93 9.23
CA PHE A 102 -0.85 -1.33 9.70
C PHE A 102 -0.90 -1.75 11.17
N VAL A 103 -1.42 -0.90 12.06
CA VAL A 103 -1.52 -1.19 13.50
C VAL A 103 -2.36 -2.44 13.77
N VAL A 104 -3.53 -2.60 13.13
CA VAL A 104 -4.39 -3.77 13.31
C VAL A 104 -3.68 -5.06 12.91
N VAL A 105 -2.99 -5.07 11.78
CA VAL A 105 -2.26 -6.25 11.30
C VAL A 105 -1.06 -6.56 12.21
N GLN A 106 -0.30 -5.54 12.64
CA GLN A 106 0.82 -5.73 13.56
C GLN A 106 0.37 -6.30 14.90
N ILE A 107 -0.72 -5.76 15.46
CA ILE A 107 -1.33 -6.30 16.68
C ILE A 107 -1.74 -7.76 16.45
N GLY A 108 -2.34 -8.09 15.29
CA GLY A 108 -2.68 -9.47 14.94
C GLY A 108 -1.47 -10.41 14.92
N PHE A 109 -0.35 -9.98 14.33
CA PHE A 109 0.88 -10.77 14.32
C PHE A 109 1.46 -10.95 15.72
N TRP A 110 1.45 -9.90 16.55
CA TRP A 110 1.98 -9.95 17.90
C TRP A 110 1.10 -10.76 18.84
N LEU A 111 -0.23 -10.69 18.70
CA LEU A 111 -1.15 -11.56 19.43
C LEU A 111 -0.91 -13.03 19.10
N TYR A 112 -0.65 -13.33 17.82
CA TYR A 112 -0.36 -14.68 17.38
C TYR A 112 1.03 -15.17 17.87
N GLY A 113 2.02 -14.29 17.99
CA GLY A 113 3.36 -14.63 18.51
C GLY A 113 3.47 -14.72 20.03
N LEU A 114 2.95 -13.70 20.74
CA LEU A 114 3.07 -13.56 22.19
C LEU A 114 1.96 -14.28 22.96
N GLY A 115 0.84 -14.60 22.30
CA GLY A 115 -0.33 -15.25 22.92
C GLY A 115 -1.17 -14.35 23.83
N ASP A 116 -0.63 -13.23 24.33
CA ASP A 116 -1.33 -12.25 25.16
C ASP A 116 -0.82 -10.82 24.97
N ILE A 117 -1.68 -9.84 25.30
CA ILE A 117 -1.41 -8.39 25.21
C ILE A 117 -0.45 -7.92 26.30
N MET A 118 -0.34 -8.64 27.43
CA MET A 118 0.43 -8.18 28.59
C MET A 118 1.92 -7.94 28.28
N HIS A 119 2.49 -8.69 27.33
CA HIS A 119 3.89 -8.54 26.89
C HIS A 119 4.10 -7.42 25.85
N PHE A 120 3.05 -6.82 25.30
CA PHE A 120 3.19 -5.80 24.25
C PHE A 120 3.98 -4.59 24.74
N ARG A 121 3.82 -4.23 26.02
CA ARG A 121 4.51 -3.09 26.60
C ARG A 121 6.02 -3.23 26.53
N GLU A 122 6.55 -4.44 26.74
CA GLU A 122 7.98 -4.72 26.72
C GLU A 122 8.57 -4.33 25.36
N TYR A 123 7.97 -4.81 24.27
CA TYR A 123 8.39 -4.55 22.90
C TYR A 123 8.05 -3.14 22.37
N LEU A 124 7.12 -2.42 23.01
CA LEU A 124 6.85 -1.01 22.68
C LEU A 124 7.82 -0.05 23.37
N THR A 125 8.34 -0.43 24.55
CA THR A 125 9.28 0.40 25.31
C THR A 125 10.74 0.07 25.02
N ASP A 126 11.03 -1.18 24.69
CA ASP A 126 12.33 -1.62 24.21
C ASP A 126 12.24 -1.94 22.72
N LEU A 127 13.04 -1.23 21.92
CA LEU A 127 13.11 -1.37 20.47
C LEU A 127 14.37 -2.10 20.02
N SER A 128 15.12 -2.72 20.94
CA SER A 128 16.33 -3.51 20.65
C SER A 128 16.08 -4.66 19.68
N TRP A 129 14.86 -5.20 19.67
CA TRP A 129 14.42 -6.25 18.75
C TRP A 129 14.31 -5.79 17.29
N ILE A 130 14.32 -4.48 17.01
CA ILE A 130 14.24 -3.96 15.64
C ILE A 130 15.59 -4.17 14.94
N GLY A 131 15.61 -5.08 13.97
CA GLY A 131 16.81 -5.39 13.17
C GLY A 131 17.72 -6.45 13.79
N THR A 132 17.30 -7.10 14.88
CA THR A 132 17.98 -8.31 15.38
C THR A 132 17.84 -9.47 14.39
N GLU A 133 18.81 -10.38 14.39
CA GLU A 133 18.75 -11.66 13.67
C GLU A 133 18.12 -12.77 14.54
N ALA A 134 18.04 -12.57 15.85
CA ALA A 134 17.50 -13.54 16.80
C ALA A 134 15.96 -13.42 16.89
N ILE A 135 15.25 -14.31 16.21
CA ILE A 135 13.77 -14.31 16.15
C ILE A 135 13.12 -14.40 17.54
N GLU A 136 13.73 -15.14 18.47
CA GLU A 136 13.24 -15.32 19.83
C GLU A 136 13.19 -14.01 20.65
N GLU A 137 13.98 -13.01 20.25
CA GLU A 137 13.99 -11.68 20.87
C GLU A 137 12.90 -10.76 20.29
N THR A 138 12.10 -11.24 19.32
CA THR A 138 11.10 -10.43 18.62
C THR A 138 9.68 -10.81 19.05
N PRO A 139 8.69 -9.91 18.89
CA PRO A 139 7.29 -10.22 19.20
C PRO A 139 6.61 -11.07 18.11
N TYR A 140 7.35 -11.61 17.14
CA TYR A 140 6.80 -12.33 16.00
C TYR A 140 6.98 -13.84 16.17
N PRO A 141 5.99 -14.64 15.72
CA PRO A 141 6.00 -16.11 15.87
C PRO A 141 7.02 -16.82 14.98
N ASN A 142 7.51 -16.17 13.92
CA ASN A 142 8.46 -16.75 12.99
C ASN A 142 9.19 -15.67 12.20
N GLU A 143 10.30 -16.08 11.60
CA GLU A 143 11.18 -15.23 10.80
C GLU A 143 10.48 -14.57 9.61
N THR A 144 9.56 -15.29 8.97
CA THR A 144 8.87 -14.80 7.77
C THR A 144 8.00 -13.59 8.11
N LEU A 145 7.18 -13.68 9.16
CA LEU A 145 6.32 -12.58 9.61
C LEU A 145 7.13 -11.40 10.15
N TYR A 146 8.23 -11.66 10.86
CA TYR A 146 9.15 -10.62 11.29
C TYR A 146 9.74 -9.85 10.10
N ARG A 147 10.31 -10.55 9.11
CA ARG A 147 10.91 -9.93 7.92
C ARG A 147 9.87 -9.15 7.09
N ILE A 148 8.69 -9.72 6.89
CA ILE A 148 7.58 -9.03 6.21
C ILE A 148 7.19 -7.77 6.97
N SER A 149 7.06 -7.86 8.29
CA SER A 149 6.71 -6.72 9.13
C SER A 149 7.77 -5.62 9.08
N MET A 150 9.05 -5.97 9.14
CA MET A 150 10.15 -5.01 9.06
C MET A 150 10.18 -4.29 7.71
N LEU A 151 10.03 -5.03 6.60
CA LEU A 151 9.97 -4.45 5.27
C LEU A 151 8.73 -3.57 5.10
N TRP A 152 7.56 -4.05 5.52
CA TRP A 152 6.32 -3.30 5.40
C TRP A 152 6.34 -2.06 6.30
N GLY A 153 6.92 -2.13 7.50
CA GLY A 153 7.14 -1.00 8.40
C GLY A 153 8.01 0.09 7.77
N LEU A 154 9.10 -0.29 7.10
CA LEU A 154 9.93 0.65 6.36
C LEU A 154 9.15 1.35 5.23
N ILE A 155 8.43 0.59 4.41
CA ILE A 155 7.60 1.13 3.32
C ILE A 155 6.51 2.05 3.89
N PHE A 156 5.87 1.63 4.98
CA PHE A 156 4.84 2.40 5.66
C PHE A 156 5.38 3.74 6.17
N ILE A 157 6.55 3.78 6.81
CA ILE A 157 7.16 5.03 7.29
C ILE A 157 7.37 6.01 6.13
N ILE A 158 7.90 5.54 5.01
CA ILE A 158 8.13 6.37 3.82
C ILE A 158 6.80 6.92 3.29
N ASP A 159 5.79 6.07 3.10
CA ASP A 159 4.47 6.46 2.61
C ASP A 159 3.76 7.43 3.58
N PHE A 160 3.90 7.19 4.88
CA PHE A 160 3.27 8.00 5.92
C PHE A 160 3.89 9.40 6.00
N ILE A 161 5.22 9.49 5.97
CA ILE A 161 5.94 10.78 5.88
C ILE A 161 5.54 11.52 4.60
N TRP A 162 5.51 10.82 3.47
CA TRP A 162 5.09 11.41 2.19
C TRP A 162 3.66 11.96 2.25
N SER A 163 2.72 11.18 2.79
CA SER A 163 1.31 11.56 2.90
C SER A 163 1.09 12.74 3.85
N ILE A 164 1.80 12.78 4.99
CA ILE A 164 1.70 13.88 5.95
C ILE A 164 2.44 15.14 5.47
N SER A 165 3.47 15.01 4.63
CA SER A 165 4.22 16.15 4.09
C SER A 165 3.30 17.19 3.43
N TYR A 166 2.25 16.75 2.74
CA TYR A 166 1.24 17.62 2.12
C TYR A 166 0.43 18.47 3.12
N THR A 167 0.38 18.05 4.38
CA THR A 167 -0.29 18.77 5.47
C THR A 167 0.65 19.74 6.17
N ILE A 168 1.90 19.33 6.43
CA ILE A 168 2.90 20.17 7.13
C ILE A 168 3.46 21.24 6.19
N PHE A 169 3.70 20.88 4.93
CA PHE A 169 4.23 21.75 3.89
C PHE A 169 3.25 21.82 2.71
N PRO A 170 2.09 22.51 2.87
CA PRO A 170 1.16 22.66 1.78
C PRO A 170 1.83 23.42 0.63
N ALA A 171 1.78 22.85 -0.58
CA ALA A 171 2.28 23.53 -1.77
C ALA A 171 1.58 24.91 -1.88
N LYS A 172 2.37 25.97 -2.05
CA LYS A 172 1.83 27.30 -2.37
C LYS A 172 1.11 27.15 -3.71
N GLY A 173 -0.22 27.26 -3.69
CA GLY A 173 -0.99 27.17 -4.91
C GLY A 173 -0.50 28.21 -5.91
N GLU A 174 -0.14 27.78 -7.12
CA GLU A 174 -0.12 28.70 -8.25
C GLU A 174 -1.51 29.32 -8.33
N LYS A 175 -1.58 30.65 -8.23
CA LYS A 175 -2.79 31.38 -8.58
C LYS A 175 -3.08 31.04 -10.03
N VAL A 176 -4.16 30.30 -10.24
CA VAL A 176 -4.76 30.18 -11.56
C VAL A 176 -5.51 31.49 -11.75
N ASP A 177 -4.83 32.47 -12.34
CA ASP A 177 -5.46 33.65 -12.94
C ASP A 177 -6.30 33.21 -14.16
#